data_AF-A0A356FAK1-F1
#
_entry.id   AF-A0A356FAK1-F1
#
_cell.length_a   1.000
_cell.length_b   1.000
_cell.length_c   1.000
_cell.angle_alpha   90.00
_cell.angle_beta   90.00
_cell.angle_gamma   90.00
#
_symmetry.space_group_name_H-M   'P 1'
#
loop_
_entity.id
_entity.type
_entity.pdbx_description
1 polymer ?
#
loop_
_entity_poly.entity_id
_entity_poly.type
_entity_poly.pdbx_seq_one_letter_code
_entity_poly.pdbx_strand_id
1 'polypeptide(L)'
;QDISGWTISDLVRVRHIFPEGSLVADGCAVVIFGGGPIGPSASGALRLASSSGTLALNNSGDTLTLSTNAGIDIATVTYGPEGNNDQSLTLDPDLDGAWAQHAEAGAAGGTTMSPGTLTDGTFFEGCTQGQPEPPASGWVINELHPSPEQDANGDGIVEDGADEFIEVVNLTGIEQDISNWALADGATVRHLFLPGTIVADSCAVVVFGGGGA
;
A
#
# COMPACT_ATOMS: atom_id res chain seq x y z
N GLN A 1 -7.06 -2.93 -13.12
CA GLN A 1 -8.44 -2.99 -12.65
C GLN A 1 -8.57 -2.14 -11.38
N ASP A 2 -9.60 -1.32 -11.32
CA ASP A 2 -10.02 -0.66 -10.09
C ASP A 2 -10.85 -1.64 -9.25
N ILE A 3 -10.41 -1.89 -8.02
CA ILE A 3 -11.06 -2.78 -7.05
C ILE A 3 -11.54 -2.01 -5.81
N SER A 4 -11.67 -0.69 -5.88
CA SER A 4 -12.17 0.11 -4.76
C SER A 4 -13.56 -0.33 -4.30
N GLY A 5 -13.72 -0.41 -2.98
CA GLY A 5 -14.92 -0.89 -2.32
C GLY A 5 -15.17 -2.40 -2.40
N TRP A 6 -14.29 -3.17 -3.07
CA TRP A 6 -14.35 -4.64 -3.01
C TRP A 6 -14.08 -5.11 -1.57
N THR A 7 -14.43 -6.36 -1.27
CA THR A 7 -14.30 -6.91 0.08
C THR A 7 -13.59 -8.25 0.10
N ILE A 8 -12.79 -8.47 1.15
CA ILE A 8 -12.45 -9.80 1.64
C ILE A 8 -13.30 -10.10 2.86
N SER A 9 -14.04 -11.20 2.85
CA SER A 9 -14.84 -11.67 3.99
C SER A 9 -14.54 -13.12 4.32
N ASP A 10 -14.81 -13.50 5.56
CA ASP A 10 -14.97 -14.90 5.94
C ASP A 10 -16.46 -15.26 6.13
N LEU A 11 -16.75 -16.45 6.65
CA LEU A 11 -18.13 -16.89 6.94
C LEU A 11 -18.82 -16.09 8.06
N VAL A 12 -18.10 -15.23 8.77
CA VAL A 12 -18.60 -14.47 9.92
C VAL A 12 -18.81 -13.00 9.58
N ARG A 13 -17.87 -12.36 8.86
CA ARG A 13 -17.89 -10.92 8.55
C ARG A 13 -16.93 -10.53 7.43
N VAL A 14 -17.08 -9.28 6.97
CA VAL A 14 -16.06 -8.59 6.17
C VAL A 14 -14.80 -8.34 7.03
N ARG A 15 -13.65 -8.73 6.50
CA ARG A 15 -12.33 -8.57 7.11
C ARG A 15 -11.56 -7.38 6.52
N HIS A 16 -11.69 -7.13 5.23
CA HIS A 16 -11.08 -5.98 4.58
C HIS A 16 -12.02 -5.39 3.53
N ILE A 17 -11.97 -4.07 3.39
CA ILE A 17 -12.62 -3.30 2.31
C ILE A 17 -11.49 -2.55 1.64
N PHE A 18 -11.35 -2.74 0.32
CA PHE A 18 -10.31 -2.05 -0.45
C PHE A 18 -10.64 -0.56 -0.49
N PRO A 19 -9.71 0.33 -0.09
CA PRO A 19 -9.94 1.77 -0.09
C PRO A 19 -10.10 2.32 -1.52
N GLU A 20 -10.59 3.56 -1.62
CA GLU A 20 -10.61 4.31 -2.89
C GLU A 20 -9.20 4.41 -3.50
N GLY A 21 -9.09 4.32 -4.82
CA GLY A 21 -7.81 4.30 -5.54
C GLY A 21 -7.07 2.96 -5.53
N SER A 22 -7.71 1.86 -5.12
CA SER A 22 -7.10 0.53 -5.15
C SER A 22 -7.02 -0.01 -6.57
N LEU A 23 -5.89 0.25 -7.23
CA LEU A 23 -5.61 -0.16 -8.60
C LEU A 23 -4.67 -1.37 -8.63
N VAL A 24 -5.09 -2.44 -9.29
CA VAL A 24 -4.26 -3.64 -9.50
C VAL A 24 -4.12 -3.88 -10.99
N ALA A 25 -2.89 -3.86 -11.52
CA ALA A 25 -2.64 -4.16 -12.93
C ALA A 25 -3.03 -5.61 -13.27
N ASP A 26 -3.38 -5.85 -14.54
CA ASP A 26 -3.60 -7.21 -15.02
C ASP A 26 -2.34 -8.06 -14.80
N GLY A 27 -2.49 -9.26 -14.25
CA GLY A 27 -1.38 -10.13 -13.88
C GLY A 27 -0.52 -9.65 -12.70
N CYS A 28 -0.94 -8.64 -11.92
CA CYS A 28 -0.27 -8.23 -10.67
C CYS A 28 -1.01 -8.74 -9.43
N ALA A 29 -0.37 -8.65 -8.26
CA ALA A 29 -0.88 -9.09 -6.98
C ALA A 29 -1.19 -7.92 -6.02
N VAL A 30 -2.06 -8.23 -5.05
CA VAL A 30 -2.27 -7.42 -3.84
C VAL A 30 -2.06 -8.30 -2.62
N VAL A 31 -1.38 -7.77 -1.60
CA VAL A 31 -1.11 -8.46 -0.33
C VAL A 31 -1.81 -7.71 0.79
N ILE A 32 -2.71 -8.38 1.50
CA ILE A 32 -3.39 -7.82 2.66
C ILE A 32 -2.78 -8.42 3.91
N PHE A 33 -2.25 -7.58 4.79
CA PHE A 33 -1.72 -7.99 6.09
C PHE A 33 -2.80 -7.90 7.15
N GLY A 34 -2.66 -8.69 8.21
CA GLY A 34 -3.58 -8.64 9.36
C GLY A 34 -3.71 -7.23 9.96
N GLY A 35 -2.69 -6.39 9.85
CA GLY A 35 -2.69 -5.01 10.32
C GLY A 35 -1.26 -4.52 10.52
N GLY A 36 -1.11 -3.46 11.31
CA GLY A 36 0.20 -2.89 11.66
C GLY A 36 0.82 -2.06 10.54
N PRO A 37 1.98 -1.41 10.82
CA PRO A 37 2.72 -0.67 9.82
C PRO A 37 3.23 -1.63 8.74
N ILE A 38 3.05 -1.24 7.49
CA ILE A 38 3.43 -2.05 6.34
C ILE A 38 4.63 -1.38 5.69
N GLY A 39 5.72 -2.14 5.61
CA GLY A 39 6.89 -1.68 4.87
C GLY A 39 6.58 -1.52 3.38
N PRO A 40 7.51 -0.93 2.63
CA PRO A 40 7.32 -0.77 1.20
C PRO A 40 7.29 -2.12 0.46
N SER A 41 6.80 -2.14 -0.78
CA SER A 41 6.71 -3.36 -1.61
C SER A 41 7.93 -3.49 -2.50
N ALA A 42 8.73 -4.53 -2.29
CA ALA A 42 9.88 -4.83 -3.16
C ALA A 42 9.46 -5.45 -4.52
N SER A 43 8.22 -5.95 -4.62
CA SER A 43 7.73 -6.68 -5.81
C SER A 43 6.78 -5.87 -6.70
N GLY A 44 6.47 -4.63 -6.33
CA GLY A 44 5.46 -3.82 -7.01
C GLY A 44 4.01 -4.23 -6.70
N ALA A 45 3.79 -5.31 -5.94
CA ALA A 45 2.47 -5.68 -5.46
C ALA A 45 1.91 -4.61 -4.50
N LEU A 46 0.64 -4.26 -4.63
CA LEU A 46 -0.04 -3.38 -3.68
C LEU A 46 -0.05 -4.06 -2.31
N ARG A 47 0.36 -3.36 -1.24
CA ARG A 47 0.36 -3.89 0.13
C ARG A 47 -0.57 -3.06 1.00
N LEU A 48 -1.52 -3.73 1.67
CA LEU A 48 -2.55 -3.07 2.46
C LEU A 48 -2.66 -3.68 3.85
N ALA A 49 -3.01 -2.85 4.84
CA ALA A 49 -3.41 -3.33 6.15
C ALA A 49 -4.90 -3.68 6.10
N SER A 50 -5.29 -4.77 6.76
CA SER A 50 -6.70 -5.10 6.94
C SER A 50 -7.44 -3.90 7.53
N SER A 51 -8.54 -3.47 6.89
CA SER A 51 -9.27 -2.28 7.33
C SER A 51 -10.05 -2.54 8.63
N SER A 52 -10.23 -3.81 9.01
CA SER A 52 -10.77 -4.19 10.31
C SER A 52 -9.70 -4.37 11.40
N GLY A 53 -8.41 -4.18 11.07
CA GLY A 53 -7.27 -4.35 11.97
C GLY A 53 -6.89 -5.80 12.27
N THR A 54 -7.57 -6.78 11.65
CA THR A 54 -7.18 -8.20 11.64
C THR A 54 -7.72 -8.90 10.40
N LEU A 55 -7.03 -9.92 9.88
CA LEU A 55 -7.65 -10.88 8.95
C LEU A 55 -8.30 -12.04 9.70
N ALA A 56 -7.81 -12.35 10.90
CA ALA A 56 -8.26 -13.45 11.76
C ALA A 56 -8.33 -14.82 11.07
N LEU A 57 -7.36 -15.11 10.18
CA LEU A 57 -7.20 -16.41 9.55
C LEU A 57 -6.98 -17.48 10.62
N ASN A 58 -7.83 -18.51 10.62
CA ASN A 58 -7.83 -19.53 11.67
C ASN A 58 -6.94 -20.73 11.31
N ASN A 59 -6.11 -21.19 12.25
CA ASN A 59 -5.22 -22.34 12.04
C ASN A 59 -5.96 -23.67 11.83
N SER A 60 -7.21 -23.80 12.31
CA SER A 60 -8.03 -24.99 12.08
C SER A 60 -8.71 -25.03 10.72
N GLY A 61 -8.56 -23.96 9.92
CA GLY A 61 -9.23 -23.78 8.65
C GLY A 61 -10.14 -22.55 8.65
N ASP A 62 -10.34 -22.00 7.46
CA ASP A 62 -11.22 -20.85 7.22
C ASP A 62 -11.76 -20.89 5.79
N THR A 63 -12.75 -20.05 5.49
CA THR A 63 -13.22 -19.79 4.13
C THR A 63 -13.18 -18.31 3.86
N LEU A 64 -12.44 -17.91 2.84
CA LEU A 64 -12.28 -16.52 2.41
C LEU A 64 -12.98 -16.31 1.07
N THR A 65 -13.70 -15.21 0.95
CA THR A 65 -14.35 -14.78 -0.28
C THR A 65 -13.90 -13.37 -0.64
N LEU A 66 -13.51 -13.19 -1.91
CA LEU A 66 -13.33 -11.89 -2.55
C LEU A 66 -14.61 -11.52 -3.29
N SER A 67 -15.18 -10.36 -2.99
CA SER A 67 -16.42 -9.89 -3.60
C SER A 67 -16.27 -8.45 -4.11
N THR A 68 -16.99 -8.11 -5.18
CA THR A 68 -17.10 -6.75 -5.68
C THR A 68 -17.86 -5.84 -4.71
N ASN A 69 -17.77 -4.52 -4.89
CA ASN A 69 -18.58 -3.56 -4.14
C ASN A 69 -20.11 -3.70 -4.37
N ALA A 70 -20.53 -4.42 -5.42
CA ALA A 70 -21.92 -4.78 -5.68
C ALA A 70 -22.37 -6.07 -4.97
N GLY A 71 -21.49 -6.70 -4.18
CA GLY A 71 -21.77 -7.95 -3.47
C GLY A 71 -21.72 -9.20 -4.36
N ILE A 72 -21.07 -9.13 -5.52
CA ILE A 72 -20.84 -10.29 -6.39
C ILE A 72 -19.55 -10.97 -5.97
N ASP A 73 -19.61 -12.25 -5.61
CA ASP A 73 -18.44 -13.06 -5.30
C ASP A 73 -17.63 -13.35 -6.57
N ILE A 74 -16.33 -13.04 -6.53
CA ILE A 74 -15.37 -13.22 -7.63
C ILE A 74 -14.56 -14.51 -7.42
N ALA A 75 -14.14 -14.77 -6.19
CA ALA A 75 -13.38 -15.95 -5.84
C ALA A 75 -13.62 -16.36 -4.39
N THR A 76 -13.59 -17.67 -4.12
CA THR A 76 -13.70 -18.23 -2.78
C THR A 76 -12.68 -19.35 -2.61
N VAL A 77 -12.01 -19.37 -1.47
CA VAL A 77 -11.09 -20.45 -1.07
C VAL A 77 -11.46 -20.93 0.34
N THR A 78 -11.43 -22.24 0.54
CA THR A 78 -11.51 -22.88 1.85
C THR A 78 -10.23 -23.66 2.09
N TYR A 79 -9.64 -23.49 3.27
CA TYR A 79 -8.52 -24.30 3.73
C TYR A 79 -8.84 -24.90 5.09
N GLY A 80 -8.15 -25.97 5.45
CA GLY A 80 -8.35 -26.74 6.67
C GLY A 80 -7.15 -26.68 7.64
N PRO A 81 -6.97 -27.74 8.45
CA PRO A 81 -5.88 -27.85 9.42
C PRO A 81 -4.48 -27.77 8.82
N GLU A 82 -4.32 -27.94 7.50
CA GLU A 82 -3.06 -27.74 6.79
C GLU A 82 -2.50 -26.31 6.96
N GLY A 83 -3.34 -25.33 7.32
CA GLY A 83 -2.89 -23.98 7.67
C GLY A 83 -2.15 -23.88 9.01
N ASN A 84 -2.12 -24.93 9.84
CA ASN A 84 -1.46 -24.93 11.15
C ASN A 84 -0.03 -25.50 11.14
N ASN A 85 0.76 -25.22 10.10
CA ASN A 85 2.10 -25.79 9.93
C ASN A 85 3.22 -24.73 9.88
N ASP A 86 3.00 -23.58 10.51
CA ASP A 86 3.97 -22.47 10.62
C ASP A 86 4.49 -21.94 9.28
N GLN A 87 3.65 -22.02 8.24
CA GLN A 87 3.95 -21.55 6.89
C GLN A 87 2.69 -21.17 6.12
N SER A 88 2.87 -20.45 5.02
CA SER A 88 1.77 -20.12 4.11
C SER A 88 1.31 -21.33 3.28
N LEU A 89 0.11 -21.22 2.71
CA LEU A 89 -0.38 -22.11 1.66
C LEU A 89 -0.25 -21.39 0.32
N THR A 90 0.11 -22.11 -0.73
CA THR A 90 0.25 -21.58 -2.09
C THR A 90 -0.30 -22.57 -3.12
N LEU A 91 -0.52 -22.12 -4.36
CA LEU A 91 -0.77 -23.01 -5.49
C LEU A 91 0.57 -23.53 -6.02
N ASP A 92 0.66 -24.83 -6.33
CA ASP A 92 1.83 -25.42 -6.99
C ASP A 92 1.41 -26.20 -8.25
N PRO A 93 1.81 -25.75 -9.46
CA PRO A 93 2.49 -24.48 -9.75
C PRO A 93 1.65 -23.24 -9.38
N ASP A 94 2.30 -22.08 -9.26
CA ASP A 94 1.63 -20.80 -8.98
C ASP A 94 0.47 -20.53 -9.97
N LEU A 95 -0.58 -19.86 -9.48
CA LEU A 95 -1.77 -19.40 -10.22
C LEU A 95 -2.76 -20.47 -10.72
N ASP A 96 -2.30 -21.66 -11.13
CA ASP A 96 -3.17 -22.68 -11.75
C ASP A 96 -3.02 -24.10 -11.18
N GLY A 97 -2.14 -24.27 -10.20
CA GLY A 97 -1.87 -25.54 -9.54
C GLY A 97 -2.88 -25.95 -8.45
N ALA A 98 -2.47 -26.92 -7.64
CA ALA A 98 -3.22 -27.33 -6.46
C ALA A 98 -2.68 -26.66 -5.21
N TRP A 99 -3.52 -26.46 -4.19
CA TRP A 99 -3.08 -25.96 -2.91
C TRP A 99 -2.08 -26.91 -2.25
N ALA A 100 -0.94 -26.35 -1.86
CA ALA A 100 0.13 -27.02 -1.14
C ALA A 100 0.63 -26.11 -0.01
N GLN A 101 1.35 -26.71 0.92
CA GLN A 101 2.17 -25.94 1.83
C GLN A 101 3.33 -25.30 1.06
N HIS A 102 3.69 -24.07 1.42
CA HIS A 102 4.60 -23.27 0.61
C HIS A 102 6.01 -23.86 0.49
N ALA A 103 6.57 -24.40 1.58
CA ALA A 103 7.92 -24.98 1.57
C ALA A 103 8.02 -26.24 0.70
N GLU A 104 6.90 -26.87 0.42
CA GLU A 104 6.73 -28.09 -0.36
C GLU A 104 6.46 -27.80 -1.83
N ALA A 105 6.12 -26.55 -2.20
CA ALA A 105 5.95 -26.16 -3.59
C ALA A 105 7.28 -26.29 -4.35
N GLY A 106 7.23 -26.84 -5.56
CA GLY A 106 8.43 -27.26 -6.30
C GLY A 106 9.47 -26.15 -6.51
N ALA A 107 9.02 -24.90 -6.69
CA ALA A 107 9.89 -23.76 -6.94
C ALA A 107 10.26 -22.97 -5.68
N ALA A 108 9.66 -23.27 -4.51
CA ALA A 108 9.84 -22.50 -3.28
C ALA A 108 11.21 -22.65 -2.62
N GLY A 109 11.98 -23.68 -2.96
CA GLY A 109 13.31 -23.92 -2.41
C GLY A 109 13.35 -24.06 -0.88
N GLY A 110 12.23 -24.48 -0.25
CA GLY A 110 12.10 -24.61 1.20
C GLY A 110 11.77 -23.32 1.96
N THR A 111 11.48 -22.22 1.26
CA THR A 111 10.95 -21.00 1.89
C THR A 111 9.50 -21.21 2.35
N THR A 112 9.10 -20.60 3.46
CA THR A 112 7.76 -20.80 4.04
C THR A 112 6.71 -19.79 3.58
N MET A 113 7.11 -18.77 2.81
CA MET A 113 6.25 -17.71 2.29
C MET A 113 6.94 -16.87 1.21
N SER A 114 6.16 -16.33 0.28
CA SER A 114 6.60 -15.39 -0.77
C SER A 114 5.55 -14.28 -1.03
N PRO A 115 5.12 -13.51 -0.01
CA PRO A 115 4.01 -12.57 -0.18
C PRO A 115 4.30 -11.53 -1.26
N GLY A 116 3.46 -11.49 -2.29
CA GLY A 116 3.58 -10.53 -3.40
C GLY A 116 4.54 -10.96 -4.52
N THR A 117 5.08 -12.18 -4.49
CA THR A 117 5.90 -12.79 -5.54
C THR A 117 5.43 -14.22 -5.81
N LEU A 118 5.90 -14.79 -6.92
CA LEU A 118 5.83 -16.24 -7.16
C LEU A 118 6.66 -17.00 -6.12
N THR A 119 6.43 -18.30 -6.00
CA THR A 119 7.11 -19.19 -5.05
C THR A 119 8.63 -19.19 -5.21
N ASP A 120 9.15 -18.98 -6.43
CA ASP A 120 10.58 -18.84 -6.69
C ASP A 120 11.17 -17.45 -6.37
N GLY A 121 10.34 -16.52 -5.87
CA GLY A 121 10.70 -15.16 -5.52
C GLY A 121 10.66 -14.17 -6.69
N THR A 122 10.37 -14.61 -7.92
CA THR A 122 10.19 -13.71 -9.06
C THR A 122 8.86 -12.98 -8.99
N PHE A 123 8.77 -11.81 -9.62
CA PHE A 123 7.57 -10.99 -9.54
C PHE A 123 6.47 -11.54 -10.44
N PHE A 124 5.21 -11.34 -10.04
CA PHE A 124 4.10 -11.52 -10.95
C PHE A 124 4.29 -10.59 -12.16
N GLU A 125 4.09 -11.10 -13.38
CA GLU A 125 4.44 -10.39 -14.63
C GLU A 125 3.79 -9.00 -14.74
N GLY A 126 2.57 -8.85 -14.21
CA GLY A 126 1.83 -7.60 -14.20
C GLY A 126 2.33 -6.55 -13.21
N CYS A 127 3.16 -6.92 -12.23
CA CYS A 127 3.69 -5.97 -11.24
C CYS A 127 4.88 -5.14 -11.74
N THR A 128 5.15 -5.17 -13.05
CA THR A 128 6.25 -4.47 -13.72
C THR A 128 6.01 -2.95 -13.90
N GLN A 129 4.95 -2.38 -13.31
CA GLN A 129 4.59 -0.97 -13.40
C GLN A 129 4.66 -0.27 -12.02
N GLY A 130 5.83 0.29 -11.70
CA GLY A 130 5.90 1.72 -11.37
C GLY A 130 5.46 2.26 -10.01
N GLN A 131 5.59 1.52 -8.90
CA GLN A 131 5.77 2.22 -7.61
C GLN A 131 7.24 2.07 -7.21
N PRO A 132 8.05 3.15 -7.22
CA PRO A 132 9.33 3.10 -6.53
C PRO A 132 9.04 2.67 -5.10
N GLU A 133 9.71 1.63 -4.64
CA GLU A 133 9.62 1.15 -3.26
C GLU A 133 9.73 2.38 -2.35
N PRO A 134 8.68 2.75 -1.58
CA PRO A 134 8.78 3.87 -0.69
C PRO A 134 10.04 3.72 0.18
N PRO A 135 10.75 4.81 0.51
CA PRO A 135 11.86 4.73 1.44
C PRO A 135 11.39 4.05 2.73
N ALA A 136 12.30 3.47 3.50
CA ALA A 136 11.94 2.76 4.74
C ALA A 136 11.14 3.64 5.74
N SER A 137 11.17 4.97 5.59
CA SER A 137 10.33 5.91 6.33
C SER A 137 8.85 5.91 5.93
N GLY A 138 8.51 5.45 4.72
CA GLY A 138 7.21 5.61 4.10
C GLY A 138 6.91 7.04 3.64
N TRP A 139 7.90 7.94 3.60
CA TRP A 139 7.72 9.34 3.21
C TRP A 139 8.62 9.74 2.05
N VAL A 140 8.02 10.31 1.00
CA VAL A 140 8.72 10.69 -0.23
C VAL A 140 8.58 12.19 -0.45
N ILE A 141 9.70 12.88 -0.68
CA ILE A 141 9.65 14.20 -1.34
C ILE A 141 9.43 13.91 -2.83
N ASN A 142 8.21 14.16 -3.31
CA ASN A 142 7.78 13.77 -4.66
C ASN A 142 8.11 14.84 -5.69
N GLU A 143 7.94 16.12 -5.34
CA GLU A 143 8.14 17.23 -6.25
C GLU A 143 8.79 18.43 -5.54
N LEU A 144 9.64 19.14 -6.28
CA LEU A 144 10.32 20.36 -5.87
C LEU A 144 10.28 21.34 -7.03
N HIS A 145 9.84 22.58 -6.77
CA HIS A 145 9.89 23.66 -7.76
C HIS A 145 10.74 24.83 -7.26
N PRO A 146 12.07 24.76 -7.37
CA PRO A 146 12.99 25.75 -6.79
C PRO A 146 13.24 26.99 -7.66
N SER A 147 12.56 27.14 -8.80
CA SER A 147 12.75 28.27 -9.72
C SER A 147 11.49 28.43 -10.58
N PRO A 148 10.44 29.04 -10.01
CA PRO A 148 9.17 29.20 -10.69
C PRO A 148 9.21 30.37 -11.69
N GLU A 149 8.67 30.14 -12.88
CA GLU A 149 8.42 31.16 -13.91
C GLU A 149 6.91 31.43 -14.06
N GLN A 150 6.09 30.80 -13.22
CA GLN A 150 4.63 30.83 -13.23
C GLN A 150 4.11 30.95 -11.81
N ASP A 151 2.90 31.49 -11.68
CA ASP A 151 2.14 31.61 -10.43
C ASP A 151 1.67 30.21 -10.01
N ALA A 152 2.51 29.53 -9.24
CA ALA A 152 2.31 28.15 -8.83
C ALA A 152 1.36 28.06 -7.64
N ASN A 153 1.34 29.10 -6.79
CA ASN A 153 0.46 29.15 -5.63
C ASN A 153 -0.96 29.65 -5.96
N GLY A 154 -1.16 30.23 -7.15
CA GLY A 154 -2.46 30.68 -7.68
C GLY A 154 -2.94 32.01 -7.10
N ASP A 155 -2.05 32.85 -6.56
CA ASP A 155 -2.40 34.14 -5.94
C ASP A 155 -2.50 35.31 -6.94
N GLY A 156 -2.18 35.06 -8.21
CA GLY A 156 -2.22 36.01 -9.31
C GLY A 156 -0.91 36.76 -9.55
N ILE A 157 0.16 36.46 -8.80
CA ILE A 157 1.47 37.11 -8.89
C ILE A 157 2.53 36.04 -9.14
N VAL A 158 3.37 36.24 -10.17
CA VAL A 158 4.56 35.41 -10.38
C VAL A 158 5.71 35.99 -9.54
N GLU A 159 6.10 35.28 -8.49
CA GLU A 159 7.16 35.64 -7.57
C GLU A 159 8.05 34.43 -7.24
N ASP A 160 9.33 34.52 -7.64
CA ASP A 160 10.33 33.44 -7.52
C ASP A 160 10.30 32.73 -6.16
N GLY A 161 10.31 33.47 -5.04
CA GLY A 161 10.31 32.85 -3.70
C GLY A 161 8.94 32.38 -3.19
N ALA A 162 7.84 32.99 -3.62
CA ALA A 162 6.51 32.63 -3.12
C ALA A 162 5.92 31.43 -3.87
N ASP A 163 6.28 31.30 -5.15
CA ASP A 163 5.84 30.23 -6.04
C ASP A 163 6.71 28.96 -5.94
N GLU A 164 7.80 29.01 -5.16
CA GLU A 164 8.54 27.80 -4.84
C GLU A 164 7.65 26.83 -4.06
N PHE A 165 7.76 25.53 -4.33
CA PHE A 165 7.08 24.54 -3.50
C PHE A 165 7.84 23.24 -3.33
N ILE A 166 7.44 22.52 -2.27
CA ILE A 166 7.80 21.12 -2.03
C ILE A 166 6.51 20.30 -1.81
N GLU A 167 6.43 19.16 -2.47
CA GLU A 167 5.39 18.16 -2.28
C GLU A 167 5.96 16.95 -1.53
N VAL A 168 5.30 16.55 -0.44
CA VAL A 168 5.68 15.38 0.36
C VAL A 168 4.51 14.42 0.45
N VAL A 169 4.73 13.16 0.07
CA VAL A 169 3.71 12.11 0.02
C VAL A 169 3.87 11.14 1.19
N ASN A 170 2.74 10.84 1.84
CA ASN A 170 2.64 9.77 2.83
C ASN A 170 2.34 8.44 2.12
N LEU A 171 3.25 7.48 2.23
CA LEU A 171 3.12 6.11 1.73
C LEU A 171 3.33 5.10 2.87
N THR A 172 2.94 5.46 4.09
CA THR A 172 3.11 4.61 5.28
C THR A 172 2.03 3.53 5.42
N GLY A 173 1.03 3.52 4.52
CA GLY A 173 -0.11 2.60 4.55
C GLY A 173 -1.21 3.00 5.54
N ILE A 174 -1.03 4.10 6.28
CA ILE A 174 -2.00 4.68 7.20
C ILE A 174 -1.95 6.21 7.18
N GLU A 175 -3.01 6.83 7.66
CA GLU A 175 -3.02 8.25 7.99
C GLU A 175 -1.96 8.58 9.06
N GLN A 176 -1.25 9.69 8.88
CA GLN A 176 -0.21 10.15 9.79
C GLN A 176 -0.50 11.56 10.29
N ASP A 177 -0.36 11.74 11.60
CA ASP A 177 -0.31 13.05 12.23
C ASP A 177 1.11 13.60 12.15
N ILE A 178 1.30 14.66 11.36
CA ILE A 178 2.58 15.34 11.18
C ILE A 178 2.65 16.65 11.98
N SER A 179 1.81 16.80 13.01
CA SER A 179 1.85 17.96 13.91
C SER A 179 3.25 18.19 14.47
N ASN A 180 3.72 19.43 14.37
CA ASN A 180 5.04 19.88 14.82
C ASN A 180 6.24 19.26 14.06
N TRP A 181 6.01 18.57 12.94
CA TRP A 181 7.09 18.21 12.03
C TRP A 181 7.66 19.48 11.40
N ALA A 182 8.94 19.40 11.01
CA ALA A 182 9.66 20.53 10.46
C ALA A 182 10.29 20.19 9.10
N LEU A 183 10.19 21.13 8.16
CA LEU A 183 11.05 21.15 6.97
C LEU A 183 12.23 22.09 7.24
N ALA A 184 13.45 21.61 7.02
CA ALA A 184 14.67 22.35 7.29
C ALA A 184 15.73 22.10 6.20
N ASP A 185 16.57 23.10 5.95
CA ASP A 185 17.62 23.07 4.91
C ASP A 185 19.04 22.81 5.48
N GLY A 186 19.11 22.33 6.72
CA GLY A 186 20.36 22.13 7.46
C GLY A 186 20.92 23.40 8.12
N ALA A 187 20.41 24.60 7.79
CA ALA A 187 20.75 25.84 8.48
C ALA A 187 19.61 26.31 9.40
N THR A 188 18.37 26.25 8.92
CA THR A 188 17.19 26.74 9.64
C THR A 188 15.96 25.87 9.40
N VAL A 189 14.99 25.95 10.31
CA VAL A 189 13.63 25.44 10.07
C VAL A 189 12.91 26.43 9.16
N ARG A 190 12.43 25.96 8.01
CA ARG A 190 11.71 26.76 7.00
C ARG A 190 10.20 26.67 7.17
N HIS A 191 9.70 25.51 7.62
CA HIS A 191 8.28 25.30 7.86
C HIS A 191 8.06 24.42 9.10
N LEU A 192 7.00 24.71 9.84
CA LEU A 192 6.51 23.89 10.95
C LEU A 192 5.04 23.58 10.69
N PHE A 193 4.71 22.30 10.63
CA PHE A 193 3.32 21.87 10.46
C PHE A 193 2.54 22.13 11.75
N LEU A 194 1.40 22.81 11.63
CA LEU A 194 0.58 23.20 12.78
C LEU A 194 -0.07 21.98 13.45
N PRO A 195 -0.45 22.10 14.74
CA PRO A 195 -1.23 21.05 15.41
C PRO A 195 -2.51 20.70 14.64
N GLY A 196 -2.74 19.40 14.47
CA GLY A 196 -3.85 18.85 13.69
C GLY A 196 -3.57 18.72 12.19
N THR A 197 -2.32 18.86 11.75
CA THR A 197 -1.95 18.56 10.35
C THR A 197 -1.87 17.05 10.15
N ILE A 198 -2.81 16.52 9.39
CA ILE A 198 -2.95 15.10 9.12
C ILE A 198 -2.80 14.87 7.62
N VAL A 199 -2.00 13.86 7.24
CA VAL A 199 -1.87 13.43 5.84
C VAL A 199 -2.32 11.98 5.76
N ALA A 200 -3.41 11.73 5.04
CA ALA A 200 -3.90 10.38 4.77
C ALA A 200 -2.87 9.58 3.95
N ASP A 201 -2.95 8.26 3.99
CA ASP A 201 -2.11 7.42 3.12
C ASP A 201 -2.38 7.74 1.64
N SER A 202 -1.32 7.68 0.83
CA SER A 202 -1.34 8.03 -0.59
C SER A 202 -1.76 9.49 -0.89
N CYS A 203 -1.84 10.35 0.14
CA CYS A 203 -2.03 11.78 -0.02
C CYS A 203 -0.72 12.55 0.16
N ALA A 204 -0.72 13.79 -0.36
CA ALA A 204 0.41 14.70 -0.27
C ALA A 204 0.08 15.91 0.61
N VAL A 205 1.13 16.50 1.18
CA VAL A 205 1.11 17.88 1.66
C VAL A 205 2.04 18.72 0.79
N VAL A 206 1.55 19.87 0.34
CA VAL A 206 2.30 20.84 -0.47
C VAL A 206 2.59 22.06 0.39
N VAL A 207 3.86 22.48 0.42
CA VAL A 207 4.29 23.68 1.13
C VAL A 207 4.84 24.66 0.11
N PHE A 208 4.18 25.81 -0.05
CA PHE A 208 4.64 26.92 -0.85
C PHE A 208 5.60 27.82 -0.05
N GLY A 209 6.52 28.49 -0.75
CA GLY A 209 7.49 29.41 -0.16
C GLY A 209 6.86 30.69 0.39
N GLY A 210 5.65 31.03 -0.05
CA GLY A 210 4.90 32.22 0.35
C GLY A 210 3.48 32.24 -0.19
N GLY A 211 2.93 33.46 -0.34
CA GLY A 211 1.52 33.68 -0.70
C GLY A 211 0.64 33.59 0.55
N GLY A 212 0.30 34.74 1.13
CA GLY A 212 -0.69 34.76 2.21
C GLY A 212 -2.06 34.36 1.67
N ALA A 213 -2.79 33.52 2.42
CA ALA A 213 -4.19 33.22 2.15
C ALA A 213 -5.10 34.45 2.16
#